data_AF-A0A2W7ABA6-F1
#
_entry.id   AF-A0A2W7ABA6-F1
#
_cell.length_a   1.000
_cell.length_b   1.000
_cell.length_c   1.000
_cell.angle_alpha   90.00
_cell.angle_beta   90.00
_cell.angle_gamma   90.00
#
_symmetry.space_group_name_H-M   'P 1'
#
loop_
_entity.id
_entity.type
_entity.pdbx_description
1 polymer ?
#
loop_
_entity_poly.entity_id
_entity_poly.type
_entity_poly.pdbx_seq_one_letter_code
_entity_poly.pdbx_strand_id
1 'polypeptide(L)'
;MTRSLRLAFVADIHHGANSFTKVGTAALSLMEEFRRFVADARPDAVIDLGDRISDVDHATDLGLEREVAEAFAPIAAPRFHLCGNHDRDHLSVAENEDILGQPLGHRTVDLGDWRLVLWAADSRIHRPGGFVLREADLLWLAATVTAADKPLVVMSHVPVSGHGQTGNYYFERNPASSTYPGAERVRAVLARAKVPMVCIAGHVHWNTLTTVDAIPHLTLQSLTESFTTMPGPAGAYALLELGDTVNWTVHGLDPFTARIDPAATLRRWMTPLQPFDEHPELRQRRLGAALQADRPAAA
;
A
#
# COMPACT_ATOMS: atom_id res chain seq x y z
N MET A 1 25.07 18.64 -2.74
CA MET A 1 23.72 18.09 -2.56
C MET A 1 23.87 16.59 -2.59
N THR A 2 23.50 15.88 -1.52
CA THR A 2 23.45 14.42 -1.52
C THR A 2 22.44 13.96 -2.57
N ARG A 3 22.78 12.93 -3.33
CA ARG A 3 21.90 12.36 -4.36
C ARG A 3 20.64 11.83 -3.67
N SER A 4 19.46 12.18 -4.18
CA SER A 4 18.19 11.62 -3.72
C SER A 4 18.13 10.11 -4.04
N LEU A 5 17.69 9.30 -3.07
CA LEU A 5 17.40 7.88 -3.29
C LEU A 5 16.12 7.75 -4.13
N ARG A 6 16.17 6.94 -5.20
CA ARG A 6 15.07 6.81 -6.17
C ARG A 6 14.62 5.36 -6.24
N LEU A 7 13.33 5.13 -6.05
CA LEU A 7 12.73 3.80 -6.05
C LEU A 7 11.61 3.77 -7.09
N ALA A 8 11.63 2.80 -8.01
CA ALA A 8 10.51 2.58 -8.90
C ALA A 8 9.58 1.51 -8.32
N PHE A 9 8.27 1.67 -8.50
CA PHE A 9 7.25 0.79 -7.94
C PHE A 9 6.33 0.27 -9.03
N VAL A 10 5.96 -1.01 -8.93
CA VAL A 10 4.86 -1.63 -9.66
C VAL A 10 4.03 -2.47 -8.68
N ALA A 11 2.75 -2.63 -8.95
CA ALA A 11 1.83 -3.38 -8.11
C ALA A 11 0.74 -4.01 -8.98
N ASP A 12 0.15 -5.11 -8.49
CA ASP A 12 -1.11 -5.65 -8.99
C ASP A 12 -1.04 -5.85 -10.52
N ILE A 13 -0.04 -6.62 -10.95
CA ILE A 13 0.21 -6.93 -12.36
C ILE A 13 -0.90 -7.83 -12.91
N HIS A 14 -1.43 -8.75 -12.08
CA HIS A 14 -2.54 -9.66 -12.41
C HIS A 14 -2.39 -10.38 -13.76
N HIS A 15 -1.17 -10.78 -14.12
CA HIS A 15 -0.90 -11.51 -15.36
C HIS A 15 -1.72 -12.80 -15.45
N GLY A 16 -2.35 -13.02 -16.60
CA GLY A 16 -3.26 -14.15 -16.83
C GLY A 16 -4.48 -13.76 -17.65
N ALA A 17 -5.57 -14.50 -17.47
CA ALA A 17 -6.84 -14.19 -18.13
C ALA A 17 -7.47 -12.91 -17.56
N ASN A 18 -8.22 -12.18 -18.40
CA ASN A 18 -8.98 -11.03 -17.92
C ASN A 18 -10.04 -11.47 -16.90
N SER A 19 -10.15 -10.73 -15.80
CA SER A 19 -11.07 -11.03 -14.71
C SER A 19 -11.70 -9.74 -14.19
N PHE A 20 -13.02 -9.63 -14.31
CA PHE A 20 -13.76 -8.40 -14.05
C PHE A 20 -13.18 -7.21 -14.84
N THR A 21 -12.62 -6.22 -14.15
CA THR A 21 -12.00 -5.03 -14.72
C THR A 21 -10.46 -5.14 -14.76
N LYS A 22 -9.88 -6.27 -14.33
CA LYS A 22 -8.45 -6.55 -14.49
C LYS A 22 -8.16 -7.05 -15.90
N VAL A 23 -7.33 -6.34 -16.64
CA VAL A 23 -6.92 -6.67 -18.02
C VAL A 23 -5.61 -7.46 -18.00
N GLY A 24 -5.64 -8.66 -17.40
CA GLY A 24 -4.45 -9.50 -17.20
C GLY A 24 -3.69 -9.84 -18.48
N THR A 25 -4.37 -9.89 -19.64
CA THR A 25 -3.71 -10.17 -20.93
C THR A 25 -2.79 -9.04 -21.40
N ALA A 26 -2.89 -7.84 -20.83
CA ALA A 26 -2.01 -6.72 -21.12
C ALA A 26 -0.74 -6.70 -20.24
N ALA A 27 -0.69 -7.51 -19.17
CA ALA A 27 0.31 -7.44 -18.11
C ALA A 27 1.76 -7.44 -18.63
N LEU A 28 2.15 -8.43 -19.44
CA LEU A 28 3.53 -8.55 -19.91
C LEU A 28 3.95 -7.40 -20.84
N SER A 29 3.02 -6.88 -21.65
CA SER A 29 3.30 -5.71 -22.50
C SER A 29 3.51 -4.45 -21.66
N LEU A 30 2.71 -4.26 -20.61
CA LEU A 30 2.87 -3.16 -19.67
C LEU A 30 4.12 -3.31 -18.79
N MET A 31 4.53 -4.54 -18.46
CA MET A 31 5.81 -4.81 -17.81
C MET A 31 7.00 -4.44 -18.68
N GLU A 32 6.91 -4.63 -20.00
CA GLU A 32 7.92 -4.14 -20.94
C GLU A 32 7.96 -2.61 -20.99
N GLU A 33 6.81 -1.92 -20.91
CA GLU A 33 6.76 -0.47 -20.75
C GLU A 33 7.41 0.00 -19.44
N PHE A 34 7.07 -0.65 -18.32
CA PHE A 34 7.68 -0.38 -17.02
C PHE A 34 9.19 -0.61 -17.05
N ARG A 35 9.66 -1.66 -17.72
CA ARG A 35 11.09 -1.93 -17.90
C ARG A 35 11.80 -0.81 -18.66
N ARG A 36 11.21 -0.30 -19.74
CA ARG A 36 11.75 0.86 -20.47
C ARG A 36 11.83 2.09 -19.56
N PHE A 37 10.77 2.34 -18.80
CA PHE A 37 10.76 3.40 -17.80
C PHE A 37 11.90 3.23 -16.77
N VAL A 38 12.09 2.04 -16.22
CA VAL A 38 13.17 1.76 -15.25
C VAL A 38 14.55 1.97 -15.87
N ALA A 39 14.76 1.57 -17.13
CA ALA A 39 16.02 1.78 -17.84
C ALA A 39 16.34 3.28 -18.01
N ASP A 40 15.33 4.10 -18.33
CA ASP A 40 15.47 5.55 -18.50
C ASP A 40 15.62 6.28 -17.15
N ALA A 41 14.77 5.92 -16.19
CA ALA A 41 14.75 6.52 -14.87
C ALA A 41 16.01 6.17 -14.07
N ARG A 42 16.58 4.97 -14.25
CA ARG A 42 17.72 4.46 -13.47
C ARG A 42 17.52 4.62 -11.95
N PRO A 43 16.45 4.02 -11.39
CA PRO A 43 16.24 4.02 -9.95
C PRO A 43 17.33 3.21 -9.25
N ASP A 44 17.52 3.47 -7.97
CA ASP A 44 18.45 2.72 -7.12
C ASP A 44 17.89 1.33 -6.76
N ALA A 45 16.55 1.16 -6.77
CA ALA A 45 15.90 -0.14 -6.67
C ALA A 45 14.48 -0.14 -7.31
N VAL A 46 13.97 -1.33 -7.59
CA VAL A 46 12.60 -1.61 -8.02
C VAL A 46 11.87 -2.36 -6.91
N ILE A 47 10.66 -1.92 -6.60
CA ILE A 47 9.76 -2.53 -5.63
C ILE A 47 8.54 -3.09 -6.36
N ASP A 48 8.25 -4.35 -6.13
CA ASP A 48 7.03 -5.03 -6.52
C ASP A 48 6.16 -5.26 -5.28
N LEU A 49 4.97 -4.66 -5.29
CA LEU A 49 4.04 -4.67 -4.15
C LEU A 49 3.11 -5.90 -4.11
N GLY A 50 3.27 -6.87 -5.01
CA GLY A 50 2.48 -8.11 -5.00
C GLY A 50 1.34 -8.15 -6.00
N ASP A 51 0.62 -9.27 -5.99
CA ASP A 51 -0.49 -9.58 -6.90
C ASP A 51 -0.03 -9.61 -8.36
N ARG A 52 0.97 -10.47 -8.62
CA ARG A 52 1.64 -10.63 -9.90
C ARG A 52 0.76 -11.33 -10.93
N ILE A 53 -0.07 -12.26 -10.49
CA ILE A 53 -0.88 -13.14 -11.35
C ILE A 53 -2.37 -13.03 -11.07
N SER A 54 -3.20 -13.44 -12.03
CA SER A 54 -4.59 -13.80 -11.79
C SER A 54 -4.64 -15.30 -11.48
N ASP A 55 -4.84 -15.63 -10.20
CA ASP A 55 -4.85 -17.00 -9.66
C ASP A 55 -5.97 -17.88 -10.25
N VAL A 56 -5.66 -19.15 -10.50
CA VAL A 56 -6.58 -20.14 -11.08
C VAL A 56 -6.46 -21.51 -10.41
N ASP A 57 -5.26 -22.08 -10.43
CA ASP A 57 -4.91 -23.35 -9.79
C ASP A 57 -3.39 -23.46 -9.67
N HIS A 58 -2.92 -24.39 -8.84
CA HIS A 58 -1.48 -24.52 -8.55
C HIS A 58 -0.61 -24.67 -9.80
N ALA A 59 -1.03 -25.48 -10.78
CA ALA A 59 -0.21 -25.77 -11.96
C ALA A 59 -0.14 -24.56 -12.91
N THR A 60 -1.26 -23.87 -13.09
CA THR A 60 -1.37 -22.66 -13.92
C THR A 60 -0.61 -21.50 -13.28
N ASP A 61 -0.81 -21.28 -11.98
CA ASP A 61 -0.21 -20.19 -11.24
C ASP A 61 1.31 -20.29 -11.21
N LEU A 62 1.85 -21.50 -11.07
CA LEU A 62 3.28 -21.76 -11.16
C LEU A 62 3.87 -21.34 -12.52
N GLY A 63 3.09 -21.49 -13.60
CA GLY A 63 3.46 -21.03 -14.94
C GLY A 63 3.41 -19.51 -15.06
N LEU A 64 2.29 -18.91 -14.66
CA LEU A 64 2.09 -17.46 -14.72
C LEU A 64 3.12 -16.69 -13.89
N GLU A 65 3.44 -17.18 -12.69
CA GLU A 65 4.39 -16.55 -11.78
C GLU A 65 5.82 -16.60 -12.37
N ARG A 66 6.18 -17.68 -13.07
CA ARG A 66 7.45 -17.77 -13.80
C ARG A 66 7.52 -16.80 -14.97
N GLU A 67 6.45 -16.64 -15.74
CA GLU A 67 6.40 -15.67 -16.83
C GLU A 67 6.57 -14.24 -16.33
N VAL A 68 5.97 -13.89 -15.18
CA VAL A 68 6.19 -12.60 -14.54
C VAL A 68 7.63 -12.45 -14.03
N ALA A 69 8.20 -13.49 -13.41
CA ALA A 69 9.60 -13.49 -12.98
C ALA A 69 10.57 -13.29 -14.16
N GLU A 70 10.29 -13.91 -15.31
CA GLU A 70 11.02 -13.71 -16.56
C GLU A 70 10.89 -12.27 -17.08
N ALA A 71 9.71 -11.63 -16.95
CA ALA A 71 9.54 -10.22 -17.31
C ALA A 71 10.34 -9.27 -16.41
N PHE A 72 10.52 -9.61 -15.13
CA PHE A 72 11.39 -8.88 -14.22
C PHE A 72 12.88 -9.09 -14.52
N ALA A 73 13.29 -10.28 -14.99
CA ALA A 73 14.68 -10.71 -15.10
C ALA A 73 15.64 -9.70 -15.76
N PRO A 74 15.28 -9.00 -16.85
CA PRO A 74 16.17 -8.05 -17.52
C PRO A 74 16.33 -6.69 -16.82
N ILE A 75 15.57 -6.41 -15.76
CA ILE A 75 15.75 -5.21 -14.94
C ILE A 75 17.06 -5.33 -14.16
N ALA A 76 18.01 -4.42 -14.42
CA ALA A 76 19.33 -4.44 -13.79
C ALA A 76 19.38 -3.88 -12.36
N ALA A 77 18.42 -3.00 -12.01
CA ALA A 77 18.34 -2.47 -10.65
C ALA A 77 17.96 -3.58 -9.65
N PRO A 78 18.43 -3.53 -8.39
CA PRO A 78 17.98 -4.43 -7.34
C PRO A 78 16.45 -4.47 -7.26
N ARG A 79 15.88 -5.67 -7.20
CA ARG A 79 14.42 -5.89 -7.14
C ARG A 79 14.04 -6.44 -5.78
N PHE A 80 13.00 -5.88 -5.18
CA PHE A 80 12.44 -6.38 -3.93
C PHE A 80 10.94 -6.64 -4.10
N HIS A 81 10.53 -7.88 -3.83
CA HIS A 81 9.14 -8.31 -4.00
C HIS A 81 8.45 -8.53 -2.65
N LEU A 82 7.14 -8.28 -2.65
CA LEU A 82 6.18 -8.72 -1.65
C LEU A 82 5.16 -9.65 -2.31
N CYS A 83 4.68 -10.64 -1.58
CA CYS A 83 3.52 -11.41 -2.05
C CYS A 83 2.23 -10.65 -1.76
N GLY A 84 1.37 -10.56 -2.76
CA GLY A 84 -0.04 -10.23 -2.61
C GLY A 84 -0.91 -11.44 -2.34
N ASN A 85 -2.22 -11.24 -2.29
CA ASN A 85 -3.16 -12.34 -2.04
C ASN A 85 -3.28 -13.30 -3.21
N HIS A 86 -3.24 -12.82 -4.45
CA HIS A 86 -3.32 -13.66 -5.64
C HIS A 86 -2.08 -14.55 -5.78
N ASP A 87 -0.91 -14.08 -5.36
CA ASP A 87 0.33 -14.89 -5.35
C ASP A 87 0.30 -16.04 -4.33
N ARG A 88 -0.72 -16.06 -3.46
CA ARG A 88 -0.79 -16.89 -2.24
C ARG A 88 -2.04 -17.74 -2.16
N ASP A 89 -2.92 -17.68 -3.16
CA ASP A 89 -4.15 -18.49 -3.18
C ASP A 89 -3.82 -19.96 -3.41
N HIS A 90 -3.04 -20.23 -4.45
CA HIS A 90 -2.59 -21.58 -4.81
C HIS A 90 -1.10 -21.83 -4.58
N LEU A 91 -0.26 -20.80 -4.39
CA LEU A 91 1.17 -20.95 -4.15
C LEU A 91 1.59 -20.62 -2.71
N SER A 92 2.63 -21.31 -2.24
CA SER A 92 3.29 -21.01 -0.98
C SER A 92 4.29 -19.86 -1.12
N VAL A 93 4.72 -19.29 0.02
CA VAL A 93 5.83 -18.31 0.02
C VAL A 93 7.10 -18.94 -0.54
N ALA A 94 7.40 -20.18 -0.15
CA ALA A 94 8.62 -20.88 -0.59
C ALA A 94 8.65 -21.05 -2.12
N GLU A 95 7.52 -21.38 -2.74
CA GLU A 95 7.46 -21.49 -4.21
C GLU A 95 7.67 -20.13 -4.90
N ASN A 96 7.09 -19.06 -4.35
CA ASN A 96 7.35 -17.70 -4.84
C ASN A 96 8.84 -17.33 -4.64
N GLU A 97 9.46 -17.69 -3.50
CA GLU A 97 10.88 -17.46 -3.22
C GLU A 97 11.78 -18.18 -4.24
N ASP A 98 11.46 -19.44 -4.55
CA ASP A 98 12.16 -20.24 -5.55
C ASP A 98 12.04 -19.64 -6.96
N ILE A 99 10.84 -19.18 -7.34
CA ILE A 99 10.60 -18.57 -8.66
C ILE A 99 11.30 -17.21 -8.81
N LEU A 100 11.22 -16.36 -7.78
CA LEU A 100 11.80 -15.01 -7.80
C LEU A 100 13.28 -14.97 -7.39
N GLY A 101 13.82 -16.10 -6.92
CA GLY A 101 15.21 -16.25 -6.52
C GLY A 101 15.61 -15.39 -5.32
N GLN A 102 14.68 -15.05 -4.43
CA GLN A 102 14.96 -14.25 -3.24
C GLN A 102 14.01 -14.55 -2.08
N PRO A 103 14.42 -14.30 -0.81
CA PRO A 103 13.54 -14.38 0.33
C PRO A 103 12.39 -13.35 0.27
N LEU A 104 11.19 -13.77 0.65
CA LEU A 104 9.96 -12.95 0.59
C LEU A 104 9.35 -12.70 1.97
N GLY A 105 9.98 -13.17 3.04
CA GLY A 105 9.62 -12.80 4.40
C GLY A 105 9.90 -11.34 4.74
N HIS A 106 9.51 -10.96 5.96
CA HIS A 106 9.77 -9.63 6.52
C HIS A 106 11.26 -9.30 6.48
N ARG A 107 11.61 -8.14 5.93
CA ARG A 107 13.00 -7.71 5.84
C ARG A 107 13.15 -6.19 5.82
N THR A 108 14.33 -5.74 6.21
CA THR A 108 14.75 -4.35 6.03
C THR A 108 15.92 -4.29 5.06
N VAL A 109 15.99 -3.22 4.29
CA VAL A 109 17.10 -2.95 3.36
C VAL A 109 17.62 -1.55 3.66
N ASP A 110 18.90 -1.44 3.95
CA ASP A 110 19.55 -0.16 4.17
C ASP A 110 20.03 0.41 2.82
N LEU A 111 19.52 1.58 2.44
CA LEU A 111 19.87 2.27 1.19
C LEU A 111 20.38 3.68 1.50
N GLY A 112 21.38 3.76 2.39
CA GLY A 112 22.04 5.01 2.76
C GLY A 112 21.25 5.76 3.83
N ASP A 113 20.64 6.88 3.46
CA ASP A 113 19.92 7.74 4.41
C ASP A 113 18.53 7.20 4.77
N TRP A 114 18.02 6.23 3.99
CA TRP A 114 16.70 5.63 4.18
C TRP A 114 16.81 4.13 4.41
N ARG A 115 15.90 3.60 5.23
CA ARG A 115 15.71 2.17 5.41
C ARG A 115 14.36 1.75 4.84
N LEU A 116 14.41 0.82 3.91
CA LEU A 116 13.22 0.14 3.41
C LEU A 116 12.77 -0.90 4.42
N VAL A 117 11.47 -0.99 4.63
CA VAL A 117 10.83 -2.02 5.46
C VAL A 117 9.83 -2.75 4.58
N LEU A 118 10.20 -3.94 4.12
CA LEU A 118 9.30 -4.85 3.41
C LEU A 118 8.56 -5.67 4.46
N TRP A 119 7.38 -5.17 4.84
CA TRP A 119 6.52 -5.80 5.83
C TRP A 119 5.60 -6.82 5.13
N ALA A 120 6.12 -8.03 4.99
CA ALA A 120 5.45 -9.18 4.38
C ALA A 120 4.44 -9.83 5.35
N ALA A 121 3.51 -9.03 5.88
CA ALA A 121 2.39 -9.55 6.66
C ALA A 121 1.58 -10.54 5.84
N ASP A 122 0.89 -11.48 6.51
CA ASP A 122 0.16 -12.56 5.82
C ASP A 122 -0.91 -12.03 4.85
N SER A 123 -0.53 -11.95 3.58
CA SER A 123 -1.39 -11.53 2.49
C SER A 123 -2.30 -12.64 1.98
N ARG A 124 -2.29 -13.84 2.57
CA ARG A 124 -3.25 -14.88 2.15
C ARG A 124 -4.66 -14.53 2.61
N ILE A 125 -5.64 -14.65 1.72
CA ILE A 125 -7.07 -14.62 2.08
C ILE A 125 -7.47 -16.02 2.58
N HIS A 126 -7.86 -16.13 3.85
CA HIS A 126 -8.27 -17.40 4.46
C HIS A 126 -9.78 -17.60 4.29
N ARG A 127 -10.19 -18.70 3.65
CA ARG A 127 -11.61 -18.99 3.34
C ARG A 127 -12.18 -20.14 4.20
N PRO A 128 -13.39 -20.01 4.78
CA PRO A 128 -14.21 -18.78 4.81
C PRO A 128 -13.57 -17.71 5.70
N GLY A 129 -13.67 -16.43 5.31
CA GLY A 129 -13.04 -15.32 6.04
C GLY A 129 -12.41 -14.27 5.11
N GLY A 130 -11.27 -13.73 5.54
CA GLY A 130 -10.54 -12.67 4.86
C GLY A 130 -9.07 -12.68 5.27
N PHE A 131 -8.44 -11.50 5.25
CA PHE A 131 -7.09 -11.34 5.78
C PHE A 131 -7.02 -11.63 7.29
N VAL A 132 -5.86 -12.08 7.74
CA VAL A 132 -5.55 -12.31 9.15
C VAL A 132 -4.30 -11.51 9.53
N LEU A 133 -4.45 -10.54 10.42
CA LEU A 133 -3.30 -9.86 11.02
C LEU A 133 -2.68 -10.78 12.09
N ARG A 134 -1.60 -11.48 11.75
CA ARG A 134 -0.92 -12.35 12.70
C ARG A 134 -0.16 -11.52 13.74
N GLU A 135 -0.19 -11.97 15.00
CA GLU A 135 0.57 -11.32 16.08
C GLU A 135 2.06 -11.24 15.78
N ALA A 136 2.63 -12.29 15.18
CA ALA A 136 4.04 -12.31 14.80
C ALA A 136 4.41 -11.19 13.81
N ASP A 137 3.53 -10.92 12.83
CA ASP A 137 3.75 -9.86 11.84
C ASP A 137 3.70 -8.47 12.49
N LEU A 138 2.77 -8.27 13.42
CA LEU A 138 2.65 -7.03 14.18
C LEU A 138 3.84 -6.81 15.12
N LEU A 139 4.27 -7.85 15.83
CA LEU A 139 5.41 -7.79 16.75
C LEU A 139 6.72 -7.52 15.99
N TRP A 140 6.90 -8.13 14.82
CA TRP A 140 8.06 -7.85 13.96
C TRP A 140 8.09 -6.38 13.53
N LEU A 141 6.96 -5.85 13.06
CA LEU A 141 6.87 -4.43 12.69
C LEU A 141 7.13 -3.51 13.88
N ALA A 142 6.59 -3.85 15.06
CA ALA A 142 6.79 -3.08 16.27
C ALA A 142 8.26 -3.01 16.70
N ALA A 143 8.98 -4.14 16.61
CA ALA A 143 10.40 -4.19 16.87
C ALA A 143 11.18 -3.32 15.87
N THR A 144 10.88 -3.45 14.56
CA THR A 144 11.51 -2.68 13.49
C THR A 144 11.31 -1.17 13.66
N VAL A 145 10.07 -0.73 13.91
CA VAL A 145 9.75 0.70 14.10
C VAL A 145 10.40 1.25 15.37
N THR A 146 10.44 0.46 16.45
CA THR A 146 11.03 0.89 17.72
C THR A 146 12.55 1.04 17.61
N ALA A 147 13.21 0.16 16.85
CA ALA A 147 14.66 0.16 16.66
C ALA A 147 15.14 1.13 15.57
N ALA A 148 14.22 1.82 14.88
CA ALA A 148 14.57 2.65 13.73
C ALA A 148 15.36 3.90 14.12
N ASP A 149 16.51 4.05 13.48
CA ASP A 149 17.48 5.15 13.61
C ASP A 149 17.61 5.99 12.32
N LYS A 150 16.94 5.56 11.25
CA LYS A 150 16.88 6.22 9.95
C LYS A 150 15.43 6.38 9.48
N PRO A 151 15.12 7.40 8.64
CA PRO A 151 13.86 7.48 7.92
C PRO A 151 13.42 6.16 7.28
N LEU A 152 12.12 5.86 7.35
CA LEU A 152 11.54 4.59 6.91
C LEU A 152 10.65 4.75 5.67
N VAL A 153 10.76 3.78 4.75
CA VAL A 153 9.75 3.52 3.73
C VAL A 153 9.15 2.17 4.03
N VAL A 154 7.95 2.16 4.60
CA VAL A 154 7.25 0.93 5.00
C VAL A 154 6.36 0.48 3.86
N MET A 155 6.55 -0.75 3.40
CA MET A 155 5.82 -1.32 2.27
C MET A 155 5.11 -2.58 2.70
N SER A 156 3.85 -2.71 2.29
CA SER A 156 3.04 -3.91 2.44
C SER A 156 2.19 -4.10 1.20
N HIS A 157 1.72 -5.32 0.92
CA HIS A 157 0.73 -5.49 -0.14
C HIS A 157 -0.61 -4.84 0.25
N VAL A 158 -1.14 -5.23 1.41
CA VAL A 158 -2.44 -4.74 1.92
C VAL A 158 -2.25 -3.40 2.65
N PRO A 159 -3.04 -2.36 2.36
CA PRO A 159 -2.94 -1.08 3.04
C PRO A 159 -3.51 -1.11 4.46
N VAL A 160 -2.99 -0.25 5.32
CA VAL A 160 -3.37 -0.16 6.74
C VAL A 160 -3.87 1.22 7.17
N SER A 161 -4.03 2.15 6.23
CA SER A 161 -4.47 3.52 6.54
C SER A 161 -5.91 3.59 7.04
N GLY A 162 -6.77 2.66 6.61
CA GLY A 162 -8.21 2.72 6.84
C GLY A 162 -8.89 3.84 6.03
N HIS A 163 -8.31 4.21 4.89
CA HIS A 163 -8.89 5.20 3.98
C HIS A 163 -10.26 4.72 3.46
N GLY A 164 -11.15 5.67 3.18
CA GLY A 164 -12.48 5.38 2.67
C GLY A 164 -12.42 4.74 1.29
N GLN A 165 -13.31 3.79 1.04
CA GLN A 165 -13.41 3.05 -0.23
C GLN A 165 -14.57 3.51 -1.12
N THR A 166 -15.20 4.64 -0.80
CA THR A 166 -16.29 5.20 -1.62
C THR A 166 -15.79 5.49 -3.02
N GLY A 167 -16.44 4.92 -4.04
CA GLY A 167 -16.06 4.99 -5.45
C GLY A 167 -15.15 3.86 -5.92
N ASN A 168 -14.57 3.06 -5.02
CA ASN A 168 -13.74 1.93 -5.42
C ASN A 168 -14.59 0.75 -5.90
N TYR A 169 -14.28 0.21 -7.09
CA TYR A 169 -15.04 -0.86 -7.73
C TYR A 169 -15.16 -2.13 -6.88
N TYR A 170 -14.07 -2.55 -6.23
CA TYR A 170 -14.04 -3.78 -5.42
C TYR A 170 -14.51 -3.54 -3.99
N PHE A 171 -14.13 -2.39 -3.42
CA PHE A 171 -14.14 -2.21 -1.97
C PHE A 171 -15.19 -1.24 -1.44
N GLU A 172 -15.90 -0.46 -2.28
CA GLU A 172 -16.99 0.41 -1.78
C GLU A 172 -18.03 -0.39 -0.99
N ARG A 173 -18.43 -1.54 -1.54
CA ARG A 173 -19.41 -2.44 -0.93
C ARG A 173 -18.78 -3.55 -0.09
N ASN A 174 -17.46 -3.63 -0.06
CA ASN A 174 -16.70 -4.64 0.67
C ASN A 174 -15.49 -4.02 1.41
N PRO A 175 -15.67 -2.95 2.22
CA PRO A 175 -14.53 -2.19 2.74
C PRO A 175 -13.66 -3.02 3.69
N ALA A 176 -14.23 -4.00 4.38
CA ALA A 176 -13.51 -4.93 5.24
C ALA A 176 -12.48 -5.79 4.50
N SER A 177 -12.62 -5.96 3.18
CA SER A 177 -11.67 -6.69 2.34
C SER A 177 -10.51 -5.83 1.85
N SER A 178 -10.55 -4.50 2.02
CA SER A 178 -9.49 -3.60 1.56
C SER A 178 -8.30 -3.47 2.53
N THR A 179 -8.42 -4.04 3.73
CA THR A 179 -7.43 -3.91 4.80
C THR A 179 -7.46 -5.10 5.73
N TYR A 180 -6.52 -5.18 6.66
CA TYR A 180 -6.54 -6.18 7.72
C TYR A 180 -7.63 -5.86 8.77
N PRO A 181 -8.35 -6.88 9.26
CA PRO A 181 -9.01 -6.78 10.56
C PRO A 181 -7.99 -6.39 11.63
N GLY A 182 -8.29 -5.35 12.42
CA GLY A 182 -7.37 -4.86 13.44
C GLY A 182 -6.25 -3.94 12.93
N ALA A 183 -6.35 -3.41 11.71
CA ALA A 183 -5.34 -2.51 11.13
C ALA A 183 -5.05 -1.25 11.98
N GLU A 184 -5.96 -0.84 12.87
CA GLU A 184 -5.69 0.20 13.86
C GLU A 184 -4.53 -0.13 14.81
N ARG A 185 -4.29 -1.42 15.09
CA ARG A 185 -3.14 -1.87 15.89
C ARG A 185 -1.82 -1.65 15.13
N VAL A 186 -1.84 -1.85 13.82
CA VAL A 186 -0.70 -1.55 12.95
C VAL A 186 -0.42 -0.05 12.97
N ARG A 187 -1.46 0.78 12.81
CA ARG A 187 -1.31 2.24 12.88
C ARG A 187 -0.78 2.71 14.25
N ALA A 188 -1.24 2.10 15.34
CA ALA A 188 -0.72 2.38 16.67
C ALA A 188 0.78 2.01 16.80
N VAL A 189 1.23 0.93 16.16
CA VAL A 189 2.66 0.60 16.06
C VAL A 189 3.43 1.66 15.26
N LEU A 190 2.94 2.03 14.07
CA LEU A 190 3.58 3.02 13.21
C LEU A 190 3.67 4.40 13.88
N ALA A 191 2.65 4.81 14.65
CA ALA A 191 2.64 6.05 15.40
C ALA A 191 3.79 6.18 16.42
N ARG A 192 4.40 5.06 16.84
CA ARG A 192 5.55 5.06 17.75
C ARG A 192 6.88 5.43 17.07
N ALA A 193 6.91 5.54 15.74
CA ALA A 193 8.10 5.91 15.00
C ALA A 193 8.63 7.26 15.45
N LYS A 194 9.94 7.32 15.71
CA LYS A 194 10.70 8.53 16.09
C LYS A 194 11.52 9.10 14.93
N VAL A 195 11.37 8.51 13.75
CA VAL A 195 12.03 8.88 12.50
C VAL A 195 10.96 9.20 11.45
N PRO A 196 11.28 10.03 10.44
CA PRO A 196 10.39 10.25 9.30
C PRO A 196 9.96 8.94 8.67
N MET A 197 8.73 8.90 8.13
CA MET A 197 8.17 7.67 7.58
C MET A 197 7.16 7.96 6.48
N VAL A 198 7.15 7.11 5.46
CA VAL A 198 6.04 6.96 4.51
C VAL A 198 5.64 5.50 4.40
N CYS A 199 4.34 5.23 4.31
CA CYS A 199 3.79 3.89 4.08
C CYS A 199 3.27 3.78 2.65
N ILE A 200 3.54 2.66 1.97
CA ILE A 200 3.14 2.43 0.57
C ILE A 200 2.55 1.03 0.43
N ALA A 201 1.42 0.89 -0.27
CA ALA A 201 0.78 -0.39 -0.51
C ALA A 201 0.14 -0.51 -1.90
N GLY A 202 -0.20 -1.74 -2.31
CA GLY A 202 -0.98 -2.05 -3.51
C GLY A 202 -2.41 -2.43 -3.15
N HIS A 203 -2.89 -3.55 -3.71
CA HIS A 203 -4.11 -4.29 -3.36
C HIS A 203 -5.44 -3.60 -3.71
N VAL A 204 -5.56 -2.30 -3.45
CA VAL A 204 -6.83 -1.57 -3.61
C VAL A 204 -7.09 -1.11 -5.04
N HIS A 205 -6.13 -1.30 -5.95
CA HIS A 205 -6.22 -0.89 -7.34
C HIS A 205 -6.68 0.58 -7.46
N TRP A 206 -6.04 1.46 -6.68
CA TRP A 206 -6.40 2.87 -6.68
C TRP A 206 -5.29 3.73 -6.11
N ASN A 207 -4.97 4.84 -6.78
CA ASN A 207 -4.04 5.84 -6.26
C ASN A 207 -4.69 6.62 -5.11
N THR A 208 -4.11 6.55 -3.92
CA THR A 208 -4.54 7.37 -2.78
C THR A 208 -3.36 7.95 -2.02
N LEU A 209 -3.60 9.09 -1.37
CA LEU A 209 -2.78 9.60 -0.27
C LEU A 209 -3.71 9.86 0.91
N THR A 210 -3.51 9.13 1.99
CA THR A 210 -4.21 9.35 3.26
C THR A 210 -3.18 9.60 4.35
N THR A 211 -3.29 10.73 5.04
CA THR A 211 -2.42 11.02 6.18
C THR A 211 -3.11 10.57 7.46
N VAL A 212 -2.46 9.69 8.22
CA VAL A 212 -2.95 9.23 9.53
C VAL A 212 -1.92 9.59 10.60
N ASP A 213 -2.30 10.46 11.53
CA ASP A 213 -1.41 10.91 12.62
C ASP A 213 -0.04 11.45 12.11
N ALA A 214 -0.14 12.33 11.11
CA ALA A 214 0.96 12.86 10.30
C ALA A 214 1.73 11.85 9.43
N ILE A 215 1.45 10.55 9.50
CA ILE A 215 2.12 9.55 8.66
C ILE A 215 1.39 9.46 7.32
N PRO A 216 2.05 9.74 6.18
CA PRO A 216 1.47 9.54 4.86
C PRO A 216 1.39 8.05 4.52
N HIS A 217 0.20 7.61 4.12
CA HIS A 217 -0.06 6.31 3.53
C HIS A 217 -0.47 6.50 2.07
N LEU A 218 0.31 5.92 1.19
CA LEU A 218 0.10 5.90 -0.26
C LEU A 218 -0.41 4.53 -0.67
N THR A 219 -1.31 4.50 -1.64
CA THR A 219 -1.59 3.29 -2.41
C THR A 219 -1.27 3.53 -3.88
N LEU A 220 -0.71 2.52 -4.53
CA LEU A 220 -0.43 2.50 -5.96
C LEU A 220 -1.60 1.82 -6.69
N GLN A 221 -2.08 2.45 -7.76
CA GLN A 221 -2.99 1.85 -8.73
C GLN A 221 -2.34 0.62 -9.38
N SER A 222 -3.17 -0.37 -9.74
CA SER A 222 -2.75 -1.58 -10.43
C SER A 222 -2.24 -1.29 -11.83
N LEU A 223 -1.26 -2.07 -12.26
CA LEU A 223 -0.76 -2.02 -13.62
C LEU A 223 -1.87 -2.33 -14.65
N THR A 224 -2.75 -3.29 -14.35
CA THR A 224 -3.72 -3.85 -15.30
C THR A 224 -5.19 -3.53 -15.01
N GLU A 225 -5.48 -2.81 -13.94
CA GLU A 225 -6.86 -2.37 -13.64
C GLU A 225 -7.41 -1.41 -14.69
N SER A 226 -8.70 -1.51 -15.00
CA SER A 226 -9.38 -0.63 -15.97
C SER A 226 -10.60 0.10 -15.43
N PHE A 227 -11.08 -0.14 -14.19
CA PHE A 227 -12.36 0.44 -13.73
C PHE A 227 -12.41 1.98 -13.74
N THR A 228 -11.27 2.65 -13.65
CA THR A 228 -11.12 4.11 -13.78
C THR A 228 -10.81 4.58 -15.20
N THR A 229 -10.32 3.70 -16.07
CA THR A 229 -9.63 4.04 -17.34
C THR A 229 -10.15 3.26 -18.55
N MET A 230 -11.35 2.65 -18.42
CA MET A 230 -12.04 1.93 -19.50
C MET A 230 -11.93 2.65 -20.86
N PRO A 231 -11.69 1.92 -21.96
CA PRO A 231 -11.69 0.45 -22.07
C PRO A 231 -10.34 -0.22 -21.82
N GLY A 232 -9.28 0.53 -21.50
CA GLY A 232 -7.92 0.00 -21.36
C GLY A 232 -7.46 -0.09 -19.90
N PRO A 233 -6.36 -0.82 -19.63
CA PRO A 233 -5.74 -0.81 -18.32
C PRO A 233 -5.08 0.53 -18.00
N ALA A 234 -4.97 0.85 -16.72
CA ALA A 234 -4.38 2.08 -16.20
C ALA A 234 -2.89 2.16 -16.53
N GLY A 235 -2.18 1.03 -16.65
CA GLY A 235 -0.74 1.00 -16.92
C GLY A 235 0.07 1.69 -15.81
N ALA A 236 -0.39 1.57 -14.56
CA ALA A 236 0.16 2.36 -13.46
C ALA A 236 1.46 1.78 -12.89
N TYR A 237 2.43 2.65 -12.70
CA TYR A 237 3.69 2.43 -11.97
C TYR A 237 4.18 3.77 -11.43
N ALA A 238 5.09 3.76 -10.46
CA ALA A 238 5.48 4.99 -9.78
C ALA A 238 6.99 5.16 -9.59
N LEU A 239 7.39 6.40 -9.35
CA LEU A 239 8.70 6.80 -8.90
C LEU A 239 8.59 7.53 -7.56
N LEU A 240 9.32 7.03 -6.58
CA LEU A 240 9.54 7.70 -5.30
C LEU A 240 10.95 8.29 -5.30
N GLU A 241 11.05 9.58 -5.02
CA GLU A 241 12.33 10.28 -4.84
C GLU A 241 12.41 10.78 -3.40
N LEU A 242 13.43 10.31 -2.69
CA LEU A 242 13.65 10.51 -1.27
C LEU A 242 14.89 11.39 -1.08
N GLY A 243 14.67 12.63 -0.65
CA GLY A 243 15.72 13.60 -0.35
C GLY A 243 15.24 14.59 0.71
N ASP A 244 15.50 15.88 0.51
CA ASP A 244 14.94 16.95 1.36
C ASP A 244 13.41 16.94 1.37
N THR A 245 12.81 16.39 0.32
CA THR A 245 11.38 16.09 0.23
C THR A 245 11.17 14.65 -0.20
N VAL A 246 10.03 14.07 0.19
CA VAL A 246 9.53 12.83 -0.40
C VAL A 246 8.62 13.20 -1.57
N ASN A 247 9.02 12.88 -2.80
CA ASN A 247 8.22 13.08 -3.99
C ASN A 247 7.73 11.73 -4.51
N TRP A 248 6.42 11.59 -4.68
CA TRP A 248 5.76 10.43 -5.25
C TRP A 248 5.13 10.82 -6.58
N THR A 249 5.48 10.13 -7.65
CA THR A 249 4.93 10.35 -9.00
C THR A 249 4.41 9.03 -9.55
N VAL A 250 3.12 8.96 -9.85
CA VAL A 250 2.48 7.84 -10.52
C VAL A 250 2.31 8.19 -12.00
N HIS A 251 2.71 7.25 -12.85
CA HIS A 251 2.58 7.26 -14.30
C HIS A 251 1.43 6.34 -14.73
N GLY A 252 1.07 6.37 -16.01
CA GLY A 252 -0.08 5.66 -16.57
C GLY A 252 -1.25 6.60 -16.85
N LEU A 253 -2.43 6.03 -17.03
CA LEU A 253 -3.65 6.76 -17.40
C LEU A 253 -4.33 7.45 -16.21
N ASP A 254 -3.97 7.09 -14.98
CA ASP A 254 -4.37 7.78 -13.74
C ASP A 254 -3.16 8.45 -13.06
N PRO A 255 -2.55 9.50 -13.66
CA PRO A 255 -1.38 10.13 -13.09
C PRO A 255 -1.71 10.82 -11.77
N PHE A 256 -0.81 10.69 -10.79
CA PHE A 256 -0.96 11.27 -9.46
C PHE A 256 0.40 11.68 -8.91
N THR A 257 0.51 12.88 -8.34
CA THR A 257 1.76 13.34 -7.73
C THR A 257 1.53 13.86 -6.32
N ALA A 258 2.43 13.53 -5.40
CA ALA A 258 2.45 14.09 -4.05
C ALA A 258 3.86 14.53 -3.66
N ARG A 259 3.94 15.64 -2.93
CA ARG A 259 5.17 16.15 -2.32
C ARG A 259 4.96 16.27 -0.83
N ILE A 260 5.81 15.61 -0.06
CA ILE A 260 5.70 15.50 1.40
C ILE A 260 7.00 16.01 2.03
N ASP A 261 6.86 16.78 3.11
CA ASP A 261 7.98 17.15 3.99
C ASP A 261 8.26 16.00 4.97
N PRO A 262 9.44 15.34 4.92
CA PRO A 262 9.80 14.27 5.85
C PRO A 262 9.71 14.72 7.32
N ALA A 263 10.08 15.96 7.63
CA ALA A 263 10.05 16.45 9.00
C ALA A 263 8.61 16.62 9.52
N ALA A 264 7.65 16.88 8.63
CA ALA A 264 6.23 16.95 9.00
C ALA A 264 5.67 15.59 9.40
N THR A 265 6.21 14.48 8.87
CA THR A 265 5.70 13.13 9.19
C THR A 265 5.99 12.67 10.62
N LEU A 266 6.81 13.43 11.37
CA LEU A 266 7.09 13.23 12.79
C LEU A 266 6.10 13.95 13.71
N ARG A 267 5.34 14.92 13.18
CA ARG A 267 4.49 15.81 13.97
C ARG A 267 3.16 15.14 14.29
N ARG A 268 3.18 14.17 15.20
CA ARG A 268 1.97 13.47 15.71
C ARG A 268 0.91 14.51 16.07
N TRP A 269 -0.31 14.24 15.62
CA TRP A 269 -1.44 15.12 15.81
C TRP A 269 -1.98 14.99 17.24
N MET A 270 -2.79 15.97 17.64
CA MET A 270 -3.45 15.91 18.94
C MET A 270 -4.39 14.71 19.00
N THR A 271 -4.53 14.16 20.21
CA THR A 271 -5.53 13.13 20.48
C THR A 271 -6.91 13.62 20.01
N PRO A 272 -7.64 12.83 19.20
CA PRO A 272 -8.98 13.19 18.77
C PRO A 272 -9.91 13.41 19.96
N LEU A 273 -10.87 14.31 19.81
CA LEU A 273 -11.95 14.45 20.78
C LEU A 273 -12.70 13.12 20.90
N GLN A 274 -13.20 12.82 22.09
CA GLN A 274 -14.22 11.79 22.30
C GLN A 274 -15.47 12.07 21.43
N PRO A 275 -16.34 11.07 21.19
CA PRO A 275 -17.62 11.29 20.52
C PRO A 275 -18.33 12.53 21.06
N PHE A 276 -18.89 13.36 20.17
CA PHE A 276 -19.41 14.67 20.57
C PHE A 276 -20.59 14.60 21.56
N ASP A 277 -21.34 13.50 21.52
CA ASP A 277 -22.39 13.14 22.48
C ASP A 277 -21.83 12.66 23.84
N GLU A 278 -20.57 12.27 23.91
CA GLU A 278 -19.86 11.97 25.16
C GLU A 278 -19.08 13.20 25.68
N HIS A 279 -18.86 14.22 24.86
CA HIS A 279 -18.10 15.40 25.26
C HIS A 279 -18.85 16.28 26.27
N PRO A 280 -18.36 16.48 27.52
CA PRO A 280 -19.09 17.17 28.59
C PRO A 280 -19.60 18.56 28.20
N GLU A 281 -18.75 19.38 27.58
CA GLU A 281 -19.12 20.74 27.17
C GLU A 281 -20.15 20.76 26.03
N LEU A 282 -20.06 19.83 25.08
CA LEU A 282 -20.97 19.77 23.94
C LEU A 282 -22.33 19.20 24.35
N ARG A 283 -22.35 18.23 25.28
CA ARG A 283 -23.57 17.75 25.92
C ARG A 283 -24.32 18.88 26.63
N GLN A 284 -23.62 19.67 27.43
CA GLN A 284 -24.23 20.81 28.14
C GLN A 284 -24.83 21.84 27.18
N ARG A 285 -24.14 22.15 26.06
CA ARG A 285 -24.68 23.05 25.03
C ARG A 285 -25.95 22.50 24.38
N ARG A 286 -26.01 21.20 24.08
CA ARG A 286 -27.22 20.56 23.52
C ARG A 286 -28.39 20.61 24.49
N LEU A 287 -28.16 20.29 25.77
CA LEU A 287 -29.19 20.38 26.81
C LEU A 287 -29.68 21.83 26.99
N GLY A 288 -28.75 22.80 27.00
CA GLY A 288 -29.10 24.22 27.08
C GLY A 288 -29.91 24.71 25.86
N ALA A 289 -29.57 24.27 24.65
CA ALA A 289 -30.30 24.59 23.44
C ALA A 289 -31.71 23.96 23.41
N ALA A 290 -31.86 22.71 23.86
CA ALA A 290 -33.16 22.05 23.99
C ALA A 290 -34.07 22.79 25.00
N LEU A 291 -33.52 23.19 26.15
CA LEU A 291 -34.24 23.98 27.16
C LEU A 291 -34.63 25.39 26.67
N GLN A 292 -33.90 25.96 25.72
CA GLN A 292 -34.24 27.24 25.09
C GLN A 292 -35.30 27.10 24.00
N ALA A 293 -35.31 25.97 23.26
CA ALA A 293 -36.31 25.67 22.24
C ALA A 293 -37.71 25.37 22.84
N ASP A 294 -37.76 24.83 24.06
CA ASP A 294 -39.02 24.54 24.78
C ASP A 294 -39.60 25.75 25.55
N ARG A 295 -38.99 26.94 25.46
CA ARG A 295 -39.59 28.15 26.03
C ARG A 295 -40.72 28.67 25.13
N PRO A 296 -41.97 28.80 25.64
CA PRO A 296 -43.05 29.38 24.85
C PRO A 296 -42.69 30.82 24.47
N ALA A 297 -42.93 31.19 23.21
CA ALA A 297 -42.80 32.56 22.76
C ALA A 297 -43.69 33.44 23.65
N ALA A 298 -43.08 34.37 24.38
CA ALA A 298 -43.83 35.32 25.20
C ALA A 298 -44.73 36.15 24.28
N ALA A 299 -46.05 36.02 24.48
CA ALA A 299 -47.09 36.81 23.84
C ALA A 299 -47.24 38.18 24.53
#